data_AF-A0A7W6CNC7-F1
#
_entry.id   AF-A0A7W6CNC7-F1
#
_cell.length_a   1.000
_cell.length_b   1.000
_cell.length_c   1.000
_cell.angle_alpha   90.00
_cell.angle_beta   90.00
_cell.angle_gamma   90.00
#
_symmetry.space_group_name_H-M   'P 1'
#
loop_
_entity.id
_entity.type
_entity.pdbx_description
1 polymer ?
#
loop_
_entity_poly.entity_id
_entity_poly.type
_entity_poly.pdbx_seq_one_letter_code
_entity_poly.pdbx_strand_id
1 'polypeptide(L)'
;MYQPVFEIATGRITSVEALARWDQPSQGPIRPDLFISLPEECGLIQTIGEHMLRQACQDTAGWRSDVRVAVNLSPMQFAPGNLVDIVRSALAETGLAAGRLQLEVTEGLVIRDAKSTFLRLRQLRSMGIQILMDDFGAAIPRRAIFRPAL
;
A
#
# COMPACT_ATOMS: atom_id res chain seq x y z
N MET A 1 -3.55 6.63 9.18
CA MET A 1 -5.03 6.74 9.17
C MET A 1 -5.59 5.83 8.08
N TYR A 2 -6.91 5.57 8.08
CA TYR A 2 -7.54 4.70 7.09
C TYR A 2 -8.63 5.42 6.31
N GLN A 3 -8.64 5.27 4.98
CA GLN A 3 -9.72 5.75 4.12
C GLN A 3 -10.55 4.56 3.61
N PRO A 4 -11.84 4.47 3.93
CA PRO A 4 -12.67 3.33 3.53
C PRO A 4 -13.05 3.36 2.04
N VAL A 5 -13.11 2.18 1.43
CA VAL A 5 -13.61 1.94 0.07
C VAL A 5 -14.90 1.13 0.16
N PHE A 6 -15.97 1.69 -0.41
CA PHE A 6 -17.31 1.14 -0.32
C PHE A 6 -17.73 0.44 -1.62
N GLU A 7 -18.36 -0.72 -1.50
CA GLU A 7 -19.14 -1.30 -2.59
C GLU A 7 -20.43 -0.48 -2.79
N ILE A 8 -20.61 0.12 -3.96
CA ILE A 8 -21.73 1.02 -4.25
C ILE A 8 -23.08 0.33 -4.05
N ALA A 9 -23.19 -0.93 -4.48
CA ALA A 9 -24.45 -1.67 -4.44
C ALA A 9 -24.94 -1.98 -3.01
N THR A 10 -24.01 -2.22 -2.07
CA THR A 10 -24.35 -2.66 -0.71
C THR A 10 -24.03 -1.65 0.38
N GLY A 11 -23.25 -0.61 0.05
CA GLY A 11 -22.71 0.36 1.01
C GLY A 11 -21.70 -0.24 1.99
N ARG A 12 -21.24 -1.49 1.79
CA ARG A 12 -20.30 -2.15 2.70
C ARG A 12 -18.87 -1.76 2.38
N ILE A 13 -18.06 -1.63 3.43
CA ILE A 13 -16.61 -1.47 3.29
C ILE A 13 -16.02 -2.78 2.77
N THR A 14 -15.28 -2.70 1.67
CA THR A 14 -14.62 -3.86 1.05
C THR A 14 -13.09 -3.80 1.18
N SER A 15 -12.54 -2.59 1.26
CA SER A 15 -11.15 -2.35 1.61
C SER A 15 -11.01 -1.01 2.31
N VAL A 16 -9.84 -0.78 2.88
CA VAL A 16 -9.40 0.56 3.29
C VAL A 16 -8.02 0.85 2.72
N GLU A 17 -7.71 2.10 2.50
CA GLU A 17 -6.37 2.57 2.15
C GLU A 17 -5.65 3.07 3.41
N ALA A 18 -4.44 2.59 3.65
CA ALA A 18 -3.57 3.02 4.73
C ALA A 18 -2.78 4.27 4.30
N LEU A 19 -3.16 5.42 4.86
CA LEU A 19 -2.58 6.71 4.51
C LEU A 19 -1.63 7.21 5.59
N ALA A 20 -0.44 7.62 5.16
CA ALA A 20 0.52 8.33 6.00
C ALA A 20 -0.08 9.67 6.42
N ARG A 21 0.04 9.99 7.71
CA ARG A 21 -0.28 11.31 8.27
C ARG A 21 0.76 11.67 9.30
N TRP A 22 1.17 12.92 9.27
CA TRP A 22 2.02 13.50 10.28
C TRP A 22 1.31 14.72 10.85
N ASP A 23 0.90 14.60 12.11
CA ASP A 23 0.37 15.71 12.89
C ASP A 23 1.48 16.31 13.74
N GLN A 24 1.76 17.61 13.54
CA GLN A 24 2.68 18.35 14.40
C GLN A 24 1.92 18.95 15.58
N PRO A 25 2.37 18.74 16.83
CA PRO A 25 1.68 19.23 18.02
C PRO A 25 1.36 20.73 18.02
N SER A 26 2.21 21.55 17.38
CA SER A 26 2.07 23.00 17.33
C SER A 26 1.56 23.57 16.00
N GLN A 27 1.58 22.78 14.91
CA GLN A 27 1.28 23.27 13.56
C GLN A 27 0.11 22.54 12.88
N GLY A 28 -0.46 21.53 13.53
CA GLY A 28 -1.53 20.72 12.97
C GLY A 28 -1.02 19.75 11.89
N PRO A 29 -1.91 19.24 11.01
CA PRO A 29 -1.56 18.24 10.02
C PRO A 29 -0.60 18.82 8.96
N ILE A 30 0.51 18.13 8.71
CA ILE A 30 1.41 18.45 7.60
C ILE A 30 0.88 17.79 6.32
N ARG A 31 0.93 18.54 5.20
CA ARG A 31 0.62 18.01 3.87
C ARG A 31 1.56 16.85 3.50
N PRO A 32 1.03 15.73 2.95
CA PRO A 32 1.84 14.59 2.47
C PRO A 32 3.05 14.99 1.63
N ASP A 33 2.86 15.87 0.65
CA ASP A 33 3.92 16.32 -0.27
C ASP A 33 5.16 16.88 0.46
N LEU A 34 4.95 17.55 1.60
CA LEU A 34 6.03 18.18 2.37
C LEU A 34 6.80 17.19 3.23
N PHE A 35 6.12 16.18 3.78
CA PHE A 35 6.77 15.22 4.67
C PHE A 35 7.17 13.92 4.00
N ILE A 36 6.76 13.64 2.76
CA ILE A 36 7.23 12.47 2.00
C ILE A 36 8.61 12.77 1.38
N SER A 37 8.81 13.99 0.87
CA SER A 37 10.05 14.39 0.19
C SER A 37 11.29 14.28 1.11
N LEU A 38 11.17 14.71 2.38
CA LEU A 38 12.30 14.72 3.32
C LEU A 38 12.78 13.30 3.71
N PRO A 39 11.92 12.34 4.10
CA PRO A 39 12.28 10.94 4.28
C PRO A 39 12.85 10.26 3.05
N GLU A 40 12.44 10.64 1.83
CA GLU A 40 13.05 10.10 0.61
C GLU A 40 14.50 10.58 0.46
N GLU A 41 14.75 11.88 0.61
CA GLU A 41 16.11 12.46 0.59
C GLU A 41 17.01 11.88 1.69
N CYS A 42 16.43 11.56 2.84
CA CYS A 42 17.13 11.01 4.00
C CYS A 42 17.18 9.46 4.02
N GLY A 43 16.57 8.78 3.05
CA GLY A 43 16.47 7.31 3.00
C GLY A 43 15.58 6.68 4.08
N LEU A 44 14.85 7.47 4.86
CA LEU A 44 13.94 7.01 5.93
C LEU A 44 12.63 6.42 5.39
N ILE A 45 12.30 6.65 4.11
CA ILE A 45 11.06 6.15 3.49
C ILE A 45 10.92 4.62 3.58
N GLN A 46 12.04 3.89 3.55
CA GLN A 46 12.03 2.43 3.70
C GLN A 46 11.56 2.01 5.10
N THR A 47 12.14 2.62 6.15
CA THR A 47 11.80 2.34 7.54
C THR A 47 10.35 2.73 7.86
N ILE A 48 9.93 3.91 7.40
CA ILE A 48 8.55 4.38 7.59
C ILE A 48 7.57 3.46 6.86
N GLY A 49 7.87 3.11 5.60
CA GLY A 49 7.03 2.22 4.80
C GLY A 49 6.89 0.84 5.42
N GLU A 50 7.97 0.27 5.97
CA GLU A 50 7.91 -1.00 6.69
C GLU A 50 7.02 -0.91 7.95
N HIS A 51 7.19 0.12 8.77
CA HIS A 51 6.37 0.31 9.96
C HIS A 51 4.88 0.47 9.59
N MET A 52 4.59 1.28 8.56
CA MET A 52 3.22 1.46 8.06
C MET A 52 2.61 0.16 7.55
N LEU A 53 3.37 -0.64 6.80
CA LEU A 53 2.91 -1.94 6.31
C LEU A 53 2.56 -2.87 7.47
N ARG A 54 3.44 -2.98 8.48
CA ARG A 54 3.21 -3.83 9.65
C ARG A 54 1.96 -3.38 10.42
N GLN A 55 1.82 -2.08 10.67
CA GLN A 55 0.65 -1.53 11.36
C GLN A 55 -0.64 -1.79 10.58
N ALA A 56 -0.64 -1.55 9.26
CA ALA A 56 -1.79 -1.81 8.40
C ALA A 56 -2.20 -3.29 8.41
N CYS A 57 -1.23 -4.20 8.35
CA CYS A 57 -1.48 -5.63 8.45
C CYS A 57 -2.05 -6.02 9.82
N GLN A 58 -1.47 -5.49 10.91
CA GLN A 58 -1.89 -5.76 12.27
C GLN A 58 -3.33 -5.32 12.54
N ASP A 59 -3.66 -4.08 12.16
CA ASP A 59 -5.01 -3.53 12.38
C ASP A 59 -6.05 -4.31 11.56
N THR A 60 -5.72 -4.62 10.31
CA THR A 60 -6.63 -5.32 9.40
C THR A 60 -6.86 -6.77 9.80
N ALA A 61 -5.87 -7.43 10.41
CA ALA A 61 -6.01 -8.79 10.93
C ALA A 61 -7.14 -8.88 11.97
N GLY A 62 -7.35 -7.83 12.77
CA GLY A 62 -8.43 -7.74 13.75
C GLY A 62 -9.81 -7.37 13.17
N TRP A 63 -9.89 -6.99 11.89
CA TRP A 63 -11.17 -6.66 11.23
C TRP A 63 -11.83 -7.88 10.59
N ARG A 64 -13.08 -7.69 10.14
CA ARG A 64 -13.83 -8.71 9.40
C ARG A 64 -13.02 -9.26 8.23
N SER A 65 -13.11 -10.57 8.01
CA SER A 65 -12.32 -11.30 7.01
C SER A 65 -12.52 -10.85 5.57
N ASP A 66 -13.64 -10.18 5.27
CA ASP A 66 -13.95 -9.66 3.95
C ASP A 66 -13.37 -8.26 3.68
N VAL A 67 -12.80 -7.60 4.68
CA VAL A 67 -12.14 -6.29 4.53
C VAL A 67 -10.66 -6.48 4.20
N ARG A 68 -10.22 -5.82 3.13
CA ARG A 68 -8.81 -5.75 2.70
C ARG A 68 -8.15 -4.43 3.13
N VAL A 69 -6.83 -4.36 3.04
CA VAL A 69 -6.07 -3.13 3.22
C VAL A 69 -5.12 -2.89 2.05
N ALA A 70 -5.12 -1.66 1.55
CA ALA A 70 -4.19 -1.17 0.55
C ALA A 70 -3.08 -0.35 1.20
N VAL A 71 -1.84 -0.63 0.80
CA VAL A 71 -0.65 0.07 1.27
C VAL A 71 0.16 0.53 0.05
N ASN A 72 0.42 1.83 -0.02
CA ASN A 72 1.26 2.44 -1.04
C ASN A 72 2.74 2.09 -0.84
N LEU A 73 3.43 1.73 -1.92
CA LEU A 73 4.86 1.48 -1.93
C LEU A 73 5.61 2.58 -2.67
N SER A 74 6.65 3.12 -2.02
CA SER A 74 7.58 4.03 -2.68
C SER A 74 8.47 3.27 -3.67
N PRO A 75 8.81 3.86 -4.84
CA PRO A 75 9.80 3.30 -5.75
C PRO A 75 11.14 2.94 -5.08
N MET A 76 11.54 3.68 -4.04
CA MET A 76 12.79 3.43 -3.31
C MET A 76 12.80 2.09 -2.56
N GLN A 77 11.63 1.51 -2.28
CA GLN A 77 11.52 0.18 -1.67
C GLN A 77 11.75 -0.95 -2.68
N PHE A 78 11.85 -0.63 -3.99
CA PHE A 78 12.20 -1.57 -5.05
C PHE A 78 13.70 -1.57 -5.41
N ALA A 79 14.53 -0.75 -4.75
CA ALA A 79 15.98 -0.87 -4.85
C ALA A 79 16.46 -2.28 -4.39
N PRO A 80 17.55 -2.86 -4.92
CA PRO A 80 18.09 -4.17 -4.53
C PRO A 80 18.01 -4.41 -3.01
N GLY A 81 17.17 -5.34 -2.55
CA GLY A 81 16.82 -5.45 -1.14
C GLY A 81 15.70 -6.46 -0.80
N ASN A 82 15.21 -6.34 0.42
CA ASN A 82 14.41 -7.31 1.20
C ASN A 82 12.89 -7.09 1.15
N LEU A 83 12.33 -6.32 0.19
CA LEU A 83 10.90 -5.99 0.18
C LEU A 83 9.98 -7.23 0.29
N VAL A 84 10.28 -8.27 -0.49
CA VAL A 84 9.49 -9.51 -0.47
C VAL A 84 9.56 -10.18 0.91
N ASP A 85 10.73 -10.14 1.55
CA ASP A 85 10.93 -10.72 2.88
C ASP A 85 10.29 -9.88 3.98
N ILE A 86 10.34 -8.55 3.88
CA ILE A 86 9.63 -7.62 4.76
C ILE A 86 8.13 -7.91 4.71
N VAL A 87 7.55 -8.00 3.50
CA VAL A 87 6.12 -8.28 3.33
C VAL A 87 5.77 -9.66 3.89
N ARG A 88 6.60 -10.68 3.63
CA ARG A 88 6.43 -12.02 4.18
C ARG A 88 6.45 -12.04 5.71
N SER A 89 7.42 -11.36 6.31
CA SER A 89 7.58 -11.22 7.76
C SER A 89 6.39 -10.48 8.38
N ALA A 90 5.95 -9.37 7.79
CA ALA A 90 4.79 -8.62 8.25
C ALA A 90 3.50 -9.48 8.25
N LEU A 91 3.25 -10.24 7.17
CA LEU A 91 2.10 -11.14 7.10
C LEU A 91 2.20 -12.28 8.14
N ALA A 92 3.39 -12.85 8.34
CA ALA A 92 3.61 -13.93 9.30
C ALA A 92 3.43 -13.46 10.76
N GLU A 93 3.94 -12.29 11.11
CA GLU A 93 3.84 -11.72 12.46
C GLU A 93 2.42 -11.30 12.83
N THR A 94 1.69 -10.71 11.88
CA THR A 94 0.35 -10.18 12.11
C THR A 94 -0.76 -11.22 11.92
N GLY A 95 -0.45 -12.32 11.22
CA GLY A 95 -1.42 -13.35 10.85
C GLY A 95 -2.41 -12.92 9.75
N LEU A 96 -2.19 -11.77 9.11
CA LEU A 96 -3.05 -11.34 8.01
C LEU A 96 -2.93 -12.31 6.82
N ALA A 97 -4.06 -12.82 6.34
CA ALA A 97 -4.07 -13.61 5.12
C ALA A 97 -3.60 -12.76 3.93
N ALA A 98 -2.64 -13.25 3.14
CA ALA A 98 -2.01 -12.50 2.05
C ALA A 98 -3.01 -11.90 1.02
N GLY A 99 -4.11 -12.61 0.74
CA GLY A 99 -5.18 -12.13 -0.15
C GLY A 99 -5.99 -10.95 0.39
N ARG A 100 -5.77 -10.55 1.64
CA ARG A 100 -6.33 -9.35 2.26
C ARG A 100 -5.40 -8.14 2.18
N LEU A 101 -4.15 -8.33 1.77
CA LEU A 101 -3.21 -7.24 1.51
C LEU A 101 -3.23 -6.86 0.03
N GLN A 102 -3.31 -5.55 -0.22
CA GLN A 102 -3.16 -4.94 -1.53
C GLN A 102 -1.96 -3.99 -1.48
N LEU A 103 -1.07 -4.07 -2.47
CA LEU A 103 0.09 -3.20 -2.58
C LEU A 103 -0.10 -2.29 -3.79
N GLU A 104 -0.08 -0.99 -3.55
CA GLU A 104 -0.22 0.04 -4.56
C GLU A 104 1.15 0.51 -5.03
N VAL A 105 1.33 0.53 -6.35
CA VAL A 105 2.56 0.98 -7.00
C VAL A 105 2.23 1.99 -8.09
N THR A 106 3.07 2.99 -8.29
CA THR A 106 2.89 3.95 -9.37
C THR A 106 3.23 3.34 -10.72
N GLU A 107 2.57 3.79 -11.79
CA GLU A 107 2.90 3.40 -13.17
C GLU A 107 4.40 3.67 -13.49
N GLY A 108 4.92 4.82 -13.05
CA GLY A 108 6.30 5.23 -13.30
C GLY A 108 7.35 4.27 -12.72
N LEU A 109 7.05 3.60 -11.60
CA LEU A 109 7.92 2.55 -11.05
C LEU A 109 8.01 1.35 -12.01
N VAL A 110 6.89 0.91 -12.56
CA VAL A 110 6.84 -0.27 -13.45
C VAL A 110 7.59 0.00 -14.76
N ILE A 111 7.59 1.24 -15.25
CA ILE A 111 8.21 1.63 -16.51
C ILE A 111 9.75 1.79 -16.39
N ARG A 112 10.27 2.31 -15.27
CA ARG A 112 11.69 2.74 -15.16
C ARG A 112 12.72 1.63 -14.99
N ASP A 113 12.44 0.58 -14.20
CA ASP A 113 13.33 -0.58 -14.01
C ASP A 113 12.53 -1.88 -14.11
N ALA A 114 12.07 -2.15 -15.34
CA ALA A 114 11.03 -3.14 -15.60
C ALA A 114 11.44 -4.55 -15.16
N LYS A 115 12.69 -5.00 -15.37
CA LYS A 115 13.05 -6.40 -15.12
C LYS A 115 13.10 -6.73 -13.62
N SER A 116 13.81 -5.93 -12.82
CA SER A 116 14.00 -6.22 -11.40
C SER A 116 12.71 -6.01 -10.61
N THR A 117 11.98 -4.94 -10.92
CA THR A 117 10.67 -4.59 -10.35
C THR A 117 9.65 -5.68 -10.66
N PHE A 118 9.56 -6.12 -11.91
CA PHE A 118 8.58 -7.12 -12.32
C PHE A 118 8.82 -8.48 -11.65
N LEU A 119 10.08 -8.90 -11.44
CA LEU A 119 10.38 -10.13 -10.71
C LEU A 119 9.83 -10.08 -9.28
N ARG A 120 10.01 -8.96 -8.57
CA ARG A 120 9.50 -8.79 -7.20
C ARG A 120 7.99 -8.71 -7.15
N LEU A 121 7.37 -7.96 -8.07
CA LEU A 121 5.90 -7.92 -8.18
C LEU A 121 5.33 -9.31 -8.44
N ARG A 122 5.99 -10.13 -9.28
CA ARG A 122 5.61 -11.53 -9.48
C ARG A 122 5.75 -12.36 -8.21
N GLN A 123 6.84 -12.20 -7.45
CA GLN A 123 7.01 -12.90 -6.17
C GLN A 123 5.91 -12.54 -5.17
N LEU A 124 5.61 -11.24 -5.01
CA LEU A 124 4.53 -10.77 -4.14
C LEU A 124 3.17 -11.33 -4.59
N ARG A 125 2.87 -11.30 -5.90
CA ARG A 125 1.65 -11.93 -6.44
C ARG A 125 1.58 -13.43 -6.18
N SER A 126 2.71 -14.13 -6.24
CA SER A 126 2.75 -15.58 -5.98
C SER A 126 2.42 -15.94 -4.52
N MET A 127 2.52 -14.97 -3.61
CA MET A 127 2.06 -15.11 -2.21
C MET A 127 0.54 -14.94 -2.06
N GLY A 128 -0.18 -14.58 -3.12
CA GLY A 128 -1.61 -14.30 -3.10
C GLY A 128 -1.95 -12.82 -2.86
N ILE A 129 -0.95 -11.94 -2.83
CA ILE A 129 -1.12 -10.49 -2.63
C ILE A 129 -1.64 -9.85 -3.93
N GLN A 130 -2.57 -8.92 -3.79
CA GLN A 130 -3.04 -8.13 -4.93
C GLN A 130 -2.11 -6.94 -5.17
N ILE A 131 -1.69 -6.74 -6.42
CA ILE A 131 -0.93 -5.55 -6.81
C ILE A 131 -1.88 -4.62 -7.56
N LEU A 132 -1.95 -3.39 -7.11
CA LEU A 132 -2.74 -2.31 -7.70
C LEU A 132 -1.78 -1.31 -8.32
N MET A 133 -2.11 -0.80 -9.51
CA MET A 133 -1.34 0.25 -10.17
C MET A 133 -2.07 1.57 -9.99
N ASP A 134 -1.36 2.60 -9.53
CA ASP A 134 -1.89 3.95 -9.39
C ASP A 134 -1.49 4.82 -10.59
N ASP A 135 -2.48 5.51 -11.16
CA ASP A 135 -2.39 6.42 -12.31
C ASP A 135 -2.61 7.86 -11.83
N PHE A 136 -1.61 8.72 -12.01
CA PHE A 136 -1.67 10.14 -11.63
C PHE A 136 -2.77 10.91 -12.39
N GLY A 137 -3.58 11.68 -11.67
CA GLY A 137 -4.35 12.79 -12.24
C GLY A 137 -5.63 13.16 -11.48
N ALA A 138 -5.54 14.27 -10.72
CA ALA A 138 -6.59 14.98 -9.97
C ALA A 138 -7.08 14.31 -8.67
N ALA A 139 -7.08 15.12 -7.62
CA ALA A 139 -7.67 14.87 -6.31
C ALA A 139 -9.17 14.53 -6.42
N ILE A 140 -9.50 13.27 -6.71
CA ILE A 140 -10.83 12.67 -6.58
C ILE A 140 -10.58 11.19 -6.24
N PRO A 141 -11.23 10.61 -5.22
CA PRO A 141 -11.03 9.20 -4.85
C PRO A 141 -11.28 8.29 -6.06
N ARG A 142 -10.26 7.54 -6.49
CA ARG A 142 -10.39 6.53 -7.55
C ARG A 142 -10.82 5.18 -6.95
N ARG A 143 -11.39 4.23 -7.70
CA ARG A 143 -12.43 4.21 -8.74
C ARG A 143 -12.76 2.71 -8.95
N ALA A 144 -13.93 2.44 -9.52
CA ALA A 144 -14.55 1.14 -9.75
C ALA A 144 -13.62 -0.01 -10.23
N ILE A 145 -13.80 -1.18 -9.62
CA ILE A 145 -13.26 -2.46 -10.09
C ILE A 145 -13.96 -2.83 -11.40
N PHE A 146 -13.24 -2.82 -12.52
CA PHE A 146 -13.67 -3.46 -13.76
C PHE A 146 -13.50 -4.98 -13.60
N ARG A 147 -14.59 -5.74 -13.52
CA ARG A 147 -14.57 -7.19 -13.72
C ARG A 147 -14.82 -7.45 -15.22
N PRO A 148 -13.97 -8.21 -15.94
CA PRO A 148 -14.36 -8.69 -17.26
C PRO A 148 -15.59 -9.58 -17.10
N ALA A 149 -16.61 -9.30 -17.91
CA ALA A 149 -17.75 -10.17 -18.07
C ALA A 149 -17.34 -11.34 -18.98
N LEU A 150 -17.60 -12.55 -18.48
CA LEU A 150 -17.58 -13.86 -19.14
C LEU A 150 -16.19 -14.43 -19.50
#